data_AF-A0A101WCN0-F1
#
_entry.id   AF-A0A101WCN0-F1
#
_cell.length_a   1.000
_cell.length_b   1.000
_cell.length_c   1.000
_cell.angle_alpha   90.00
_cell.angle_beta   90.00
_cell.angle_gamma   90.00
#
_symmetry.space_group_name_H-M   'P 1'
#
loop_
_entity.id
_entity.type
_entity.pdbx_description
1 polymer ?
#
loop_
_entity_poly.entity_id
_entity_poly.type
_entity_poly.pdbx_seq_one_letter_code
_entity_poly.pdbx_strand_id
1 'polypeptide(L)' 'MLKRALKFAIGPSIGITIGGIIIPRIIFSNLYNKTYPPIFVQAGLYFVVGYIVSFLVSLLIEWVKSKMESKR' A
#
# COMPACT_ATOMS: atom_id res chain seq x y z
N MET A 1 -9.64 11.11 -12.38
CA MET A 1 -8.21 11.04 -12.10
C MET A 1 -7.99 10.91 -10.60
N LEU A 2 -7.92 12.01 -9.82
CA LEU A 2 -7.61 11.96 -8.38
C LEU A 2 -8.51 11.01 -7.54
N LYS A 3 -9.84 11.13 -7.66
CA LYS A 3 -10.79 10.25 -6.92
C LYS A 3 -10.64 8.76 -7.25
N ARG A 4 -10.19 8.44 -8.46
CA ARG A 4 -9.96 7.05 -8.91
C ARG A 4 -8.65 6.52 -8.35
N ALA A 5 -7.58 7.32 -8.39
CA ALA A 5 -6.30 6.99 -7.77
C ALA A 5 -6.42 6.78 -6.25
N LEU A 6 -7.19 7.63 -5.56
CA LEU A 6 -7.45 7.49 -4.12
C LEU A 6 -8.17 6.17 -3.77
N LYS A 7 -9.12 5.75 -4.61
CA LYS A 7 -9.83 4.47 -4.44
C LYS A 7 -8.96 3.27 -4.80
N PHE A 8 -8.13 3.39 -5.85
CA PHE A 8 -7.22 2.35 -6.27
C PHE A 8 -6.20 2.01 -5.18
N ALA A 9 -5.64 3.03 -4.51
CA ALA A 9 -4.63 2.84 -3.48
C ALA A 9 -5.09 2.02 -2.26
N ILE A 10 -6.40 1.91 -2.01
CA ILE A 10 -6.98 1.15 -0.89
C ILE A 10 -6.70 -0.35 -1.03
N GLY A 11 -6.86 -0.92 -2.23
CA GLY A 11 -6.70 -2.37 -2.44
C GLY A 11 -5.26 -2.86 -2.15
N PRO A 12 -4.25 -2.29 -2.83
CA PRO A 12 -2.86 -2.66 -2.60
C PRO A 12 -2.37 -2.37 -1.18
N SER A 13 -2.82 -1.27 -0.55
CA SER A 13 -2.44 -0.97 0.85
C SER A 13 -2.99 -2.00 1.84
N ILE A 14 -4.23 -2.47 1.67
CA ILE A 14 -4.77 -3.61 2.43
C ILE A 14 -3.92 -4.85 2.18
N GLY A 15 -3.63 -5.17 0.91
CA GLY A 15 -2.82 -6.34 0.54
C GLY A 15 -1.43 -6.34 1.18
N ILE A 16 -0.72 -5.21 1.15
CA ILE A 16 0.59 -5.02 1.78
C ILE A 16 0.49 -5.17 3.30
N THR A 17 -0.56 -4.64 3.92
CA THR A 17 -0.76 -4.74 5.37
C THR A 17 -1.01 -6.18 5.80
N ILE A 18 -1.85 -6.92 5.08
CA ILE A 18 -2.13 -8.33 5.36
C ILE A 18 -0.88 -9.18 5.10
N GLY A 19 -0.28 -9.06 3.92
CA GLY A 19 0.86 -9.87 3.50
C GLY A 19 2.17 -9.56 4.24
N GLY A 20 2.38 -8.31 4.62
CA GLY A 20 3.60 -7.85 5.28
C GLY A 20 3.56 -7.91 6.81
N ILE A 21 2.36 -7.94 7.42
CA ILE A 21 2.24 -7.90 8.88
C ILE A 21 1.38 -9.03 9.42
N ILE A 22 0.14 -9.18 8.96
CA ILE A 22 -0.80 -10.14 9.55
C ILE A 22 -0.31 -11.58 9.32
N ILE A 23 0.01 -11.93 8.07
CA ILE A 23 0.48 -13.28 7.74
C ILE A 23 1.81 -13.61 8.44
N PRO A 24 2.86 -12.76 8.40
CA PRO A 24 4.11 -13.03 9.10
C PRO A 24 3.96 -13.13 10.62
N ARG A 25 3.04 -12.38 11.23
CA ARG A 25 2.76 -12.53 12.67
C ARG A 25 2.05 -13.82 13.01
N ILE A 26 1.22 -14.37 12.13
CA ILE A 26 0.59 -15.67 12.38
C ILE A 26 1.62 -16.79 12.26
N ILE A 27 2.47 -16.75 11.21
CA ILE A 27 3.44 -17.81 10.91
C ILE A 27 4.66 -17.74 11.85
N PHE A 28 5.18 -16.54 12.11
CA PHE A 28 6.41 -16.30 12.89
C PHE A 28 6.15 -15.41 14.11
N SER A 29 5.05 -15.67 14.81
CA SER A 29 4.54 -14.88 15.94
C SER A 29 5.62 -14.54 16.98
N ASN A 30 6.44 -15.52 17.35
CA ASN A 30 7.44 -15.36 18.40
C ASN A 30 8.57 -14.39 18.01
N LEU A 31 8.93 -14.34 16.72
CA LEU A 31 9.95 -13.44 16.20
C LEU A 31 9.38 -12.03 15.99
N TYR A 32 8.20 -11.94 15.38
CA TYR A 32 7.59 -10.66 15.05
C TYR A 32 7.11 -9.88 16.27
N ASN A 33 6.56 -10.56 17.29
CA ASN A 33 6.11 -9.89 18.51
C ASN A 33 7.27 -9.41 19.40
N LYS A 34 8.48 -9.97 19.24
CA LYS A 34 9.68 -9.50 19.94
C LYS A 34 10.39 -8.34 19.22
N THR A 35 10.41 -8.37 17.90
CA THR A 35 11.20 -7.42 17.10
C THR A 35 10.44 -6.15 16.73
N TYR A 36 9.11 -6.24 16.57
CA TYR A 36 8.31 -5.13 16.05
C TYR A 36 7.36 -4.53 17.08
N PRO A 37 7.00 -3.24 16.93
CA PRO A 37 6.02 -2.56 17.78
C PRO A 37 4.64 -3.24 17.74
N PRO A 38 3.68 -2.84 18.58
CA PRO A 38 2.34 -3.42 18.60
C PRO A 38 1.70 -3.52 17.21
N ILE A 39 0.94 -4.60 16.97
CA ILE A 39 0.40 -4.93 15.64
C ILE A 39 -0.38 -3.78 15.00
N PHE A 40 -1.17 -3.05 15.80
CA PHE A 40 -1.95 -1.91 15.32
C PHE A 40 -1.07 -0.75 14.83
N VAL A 41 0.04 -0.49 15.51
CA VAL A 41 0.98 0.58 15.14
C VAL A 41 1.69 0.20 13.84
N GLN A 42 2.21 -1.03 13.77
CA GLN A 42 2.88 -1.52 12.57
C GLN A 42 1.91 -1.56 11.37
N ALA A 43 0.69 -2.06 11.58
CA ALA A 43 -0.34 -2.15 10.56
C ALA A 43 -0.76 -0.78 10.03
N GLY A 44 -0.96 0.18 10.94
CA GLY A 44 -1.24 1.56 10.56
C GLY A 44 -0.11 2.15 9.70
N LEU A 45 1.15 1.95 10.08
CA LEU A 45 2.30 2.46 9.32
C LEU A 45 2.38 1.83 7.92
N TYR A 46 2.28 0.51 7.81
CA TYR A 46 2.33 -0.17 6.50
C TYR A 46 1.14 0.22 5.62
N PHE A 47 -0.04 0.39 6.21
CA PHE A 47 -1.21 0.82 5.47
C PHE A 47 -1.02 2.23 4.90
N VAL A 48 -0.55 3.18 5.73
CA VAL A 48 -0.32 4.58 5.30
C VAL A 48 0.78 4.64 4.24
N VAL A 49 1.92 3.99 4.46
CA VAL A 49 3.02 3.99 3.49
C VAL A 49 2.60 3.30 2.19
N GLY A 50 1.97 2.13 2.29
CA GLY A 50 1.45 1.40 1.14
C GLY A 50 0.42 2.21 0.35
N TYR A 51 -0.43 2.97 1.05
CA TYR A 51 -1.42 3.85 0.43
C TYR A 51 -0.75 4.99 -0.35
N ILE A 52 0.20 5.69 0.27
CA ILE A 52 0.94 6.78 -0.37
C ILE A 52 1.67 6.28 -1.63
N VAL A 53 2.39 5.16 -1.52
CA VAL A 53 3.12 4.59 -2.66
C VAL A 53 2.16 4.18 -3.78
N SER A 54 1.07 3.49 -3.45
CA SER A 54 0.08 3.05 -4.44
C SER A 54 -0.63 4.21 -5.11
N PHE A 55 -0.91 5.28 -4.37
CA PHE A 55 -1.48 6.51 -4.89
C PHE A 55 -0.52 7.20 -5.89
N LEU A 56 0.77 7.34 -5.52
CA LEU A 56 1.79 7.91 -6.41
C LEU A 56 1.96 7.10 -7.69
N VAL A 57 2.00 5.78 -7.59
CA VAL A 57 2.07 4.88 -8.76
C VAL A 57 0.83 5.06 -9.65
N SER A 58 -0.37 5.14 -9.06
CA SER A 58 -1.59 5.38 -9.84
C SER A 58 -1.57 6.73 -10.57
N LEU A 59 -1.05 7.78 -9.93
CA LEU A 59 -0.90 9.09 -10.57
C LEU A 59 0.12 9.04 -11.72
N LEU A 60 1.24 8.35 -11.52
CA LEU A 60 2.25 8.15 -12.55
C LEU A 60 1.65 7.45 -13.78
N ILE A 61 0.87 6.40 -13.57
CA ILE A 61 0.20 5.66 -14.66
C ILE A 61 -0.79 6.57 -15.40
N GLU A 62 -1.61 7.34 -14.68
CA GLU A 62 -2.54 8.29 -15.31
C GLU A 62 -1.80 9.37 -16.10
N TRP A 63 -0.69 9.89 -15.59
CA TRP A 63 0.13 10.90 -16.27
C TRP A 63 0.76 10.36 -17.57
N VAL A 64 1.32 9.15 -17.52
CA VAL A 64 1.89 8.49 -18.71
C VAL A 64 0.80 8.27 -19.77
N LYS A 65 -0.38 7.78 -19.38
CA LYS A 65 -1.51 7.61 -20.30
C LYS A 65 -1.92 8.92 -20.96
N SER A 66 -2.03 10.00 -20.19
CA SER A 66 -2.37 11.33 -20.73
C SER A 66 -1.34 11.83 -21.75
N LYS A 67 -0.04 11.60 -21.50
CA LYS A 67 1.02 11.93 -22.45
C LYS A 67 0.98 11.11 -23.74
N MET A 68 0.57 9.85 -23.66
CA MET A 68 0.41 8.98 -24.83
C MET A 68 -0.80 9.36 -25.68
N GLU A 69 -1.93 9.69 -25.05
CA GLU A 69 -3.14 10.15 -25.75
C GLU A 69 -2.94 11.52 -26.42
N SER A 70 -2.23 12.45 -25.77
CA SER A 70 -1.91 13.77 -26.35
C SER A 70 -0.97 13.72 -27.57
N LYS A 71 -0.31 12.59 -27.81
CA LYS A 71 0.64 12.41 -28.93
C LYS A 71 0.00 11.75 -30.16
N ARG A 72 -1.26 11.34 -30.06
CA ARG A 72 -2.04 10.70 -31.12
C ARG A 72 -3.00 11.69 -31.75
#